data_AF-A0A9P5GC56-F1
#
_entry.id   AF-A0A9P5GC56-F1
#
_cell.length_a   1.000
_cell.length_b   1.000
_cell.length_c   1.000
_cell.angle_alpha   90.00
_cell.angle_beta   90.00
_cell.angle_gamma   90.00
#
_symmetry.space_group_name_H-M   'P 1'
#
loop_
_entity.id
_entity.type
_entity.pdbx_description
1 polymer ?
#
loop_
_entity_poly.entity_id
_entity_poly.type
_entity_poly.pdbx_seq_one_letter_code
_entity_poly.pdbx_strand_id
1 'polypeptide(L)'
;MAISYMPPELSIISAHDMKQWFSSDVDISNYSIIGGRIEWSMLSAVVFANIPQLIITVSYYCYNAVLTSILAAAEYSSYGAKRKALRVTWPIKDSQQRSTYWLSVPYRYVIPILVLYMVLHWLVSQSIFYLMLVTYLPDDQPNPANTMSSVGFSSTPIFLSILVGSIMMLILFTLAFRKFKSRMPVAASSSAAISAACHPSKDEDLDTAALGLVKWGETISPPAWVMERFHGIDDQHGHCGFTSLDTLSPSLTKLYA
;
A
#
# COMPACT_ATOMS: atom_id res chain seq x y z
N MET A 1 -36.31 41.47 -23.85
CA MET A 1 -35.07 40.95 -24.47
C MET A 1 -34.51 39.93 -23.50
N ALA A 2 -34.76 38.65 -23.74
CA ALA A 2 -34.39 37.56 -22.83
C ALA A 2 -32.94 37.13 -23.09
N ILE A 3 -32.12 37.14 -22.03
CA ILE A 3 -30.74 36.65 -22.06
C ILE A 3 -30.80 35.14 -21.89
N SER A 4 -30.57 34.42 -22.98
CA SER A 4 -30.42 32.97 -22.98
C SER A 4 -29.05 32.61 -22.38
N TYR A 5 -29.06 32.10 -21.15
CA TYR A 5 -27.89 31.46 -20.54
C TYR A 5 -27.66 30.09 -21.20
N MET A 6 -26.57 29.98 -21.95
CA MET A 6 -26.10 28.70 -22.50
C MET A 6 -25.27 28.01 -21.40
N PRO A 7 -25.65 26.79 -20.95
CA PRO A 7 -24.88 26.07 -19.93
C PRO A 7 -23.53 25.61 -20.49
N PRO A 8 -22.48 25.47 -19.65
CA PRO A 8 -21.19 24.97 -20.09
C PRO A 8 -21.36 23.52 -20.55
N GLU A 9 -21.09 23.25 -21.83
CA GLU A 9 -21.04 21.88 -22.32
C GLU A 9 -19.93 21.13 -21.56
N LEU A 10 -20.30 20.03 -20.92
CA LEU A 10 -19.32 19.04 -20.46
C LEU A 10 -18.62 18.52 -21.71
N SER A 11 -17.37 18.94 -21.93
CA SER A 11 -16.52 18.44 -23.00
C SER A 11 -16.28 16.95 -22.77
N ILE A 12 -16.99 16.11 -23.52
CA ILE A 12 -16.76 14.67 -23.57
C ILE A 12 -15.41 14.47 -24.25
N ILE A 13 -14.45 13.85 -23.54
CA ILE A 13 -13.11 13.54 -24.05
C ILE A 13 -13.24 12.77 -25.37
N SER A 14 -12.77 13.37 -26.46
CA SER A 14 -12.86 12.78 -27.80
C SER A 14 -11.75 11.77 -28.04
N ALA A 15 -11.98 10.81 -28.95
CA ALA A 15 -10.94 9.88 -29.39
C ALA A 15 -9.73 10.60 -30.03
N HIS A 16 -9.96 11.79 -30.59
CA HIS A 16 -8.89 12.65 -31.09
C HIS A 16 -7.99 13.18 -29.97
N ASP A 17 -8.59 13.62 -28.85
CA ASP A 17 -7.85 14.11 -27.68
C ASP A 17 -7.00 13.00 -27.06
N MET A 18 -7.56 11.78 -26.97
CA MET A 18 -6.81 10.61 -26.53
C MET A 18 -5.62 10.34 -27.44
N LYS A 19 -5.79 10.39 -28.77
CA LYS A 19 -4.69 10.15 -29.72
C LYS A 19 -3.58 11.20 -29.57
N GLN A 20 -3.94 12.46 -29.31
CA GLN A 20 -2.99 13.53 -29.10
C GLN A 20 -2.17 13.34 -27.81
N TRP A 21 -2.74 12.75 -26.75
CA TRP A 21 -2.00 12.40 -25.52
C TRP A 21 -0.97 11.27 -25.72
N PHE A 22 -1.08 10.49 -26.80
CA PHE A 22 -0.12 9.44 -27.15
C PHE A 22 0.84 9.84 -28.28
N SER A 23 0.71 11.06 -28.84
CA SER A 23 1.62 11.57 -29.86
C SER A 23 2.88 12.14 -29.21
N SER A 24 4.06 11.87 -29.79
CA SER A 24 5.31 12.51 -29.38
C SER A 24 5.40 13.98 -29.81
N ASP A 25 4.56 14.38 -30.77
CA ASP A 25 4.58 15.73 -31.30
C ASP A 25 3.88 16.67 -30.34
N VAL A 26 4.69 17.55 -29.75
CA VAL A 26 4.23 18.53 -28.77
C VAL A 26 3.82 19.80 -29.51
N ASP A 27 2.52 20.05 -29.63
CA ASP A 27 1.99 21.30 -30.19
C ASP A 27 2.05 22.42 -29.14
N ILE A 28 2.91 23.42 -29.40
CA ILE A 28 3.20 24.59 -28.53
C ILE A 28 1.96 25.36 -28.12
N SER A 29 0.89 25.30 -28.92
CA SER A 29 -0.37 25.95 -28.60
C SER A 29 -1.08 25.38 -27.36
N ASN A 30 -0.82 24.12 -27.00
CA ASN A 30 -1.57 23.39 -25.96
C ASN A 30 -0.80 23.22 -24.64
N TYR A 31 0.48 23.61 -24.59
CA TYR A 31 1.30 23.47 -23.39
C TYR A 31 1.82 24.81 -22.90
N SER A 32 2.02 24.91 -21.60
CA SER A 32 2.61 26.08 -20.97
C SER A 32 4.07 25.82 -20.66
N ILE A 33 4.92 26.80 -20.96
CA ILE A 33 6.37 26.74 -20.74
C ILE A 33 6.68 27.41 -19.41
N ILE A 34 7.40 26.72 -18.52
CA ILE A 34 7.84 27.28 -17.24
C ILE A 34 9.07 28.15 -17.49
N GLY A 35 8.91 29.46 -17.31
CA GLY A 35 10.02 30.40 -17.24
C GLY A 35 10.45 30.99 -18.58
N GLY A 36 9.56 31.73 -19.25
CA GLY A 36 9.85 32.47 -20.50
C GLY A 36 10.97 33.52 -20.46
N ARG A 37 11.81 33.56 -19.41
CA ARG A 37 13.03 34.39 -19.29
C ARG A 37 14.20 33.71 -18.56
N ILE A 38 14.06 32.46 -18.10
CA ILE A 38 15.09 31.76 -17.32
C ILE A 38 15.65 30.65 -18.22
N GLU A 39 16.88 30.80 -18.69
CA GLU A 39 17.58 29.71 -19.36
C GLU A 39 17.96 28.65 -18.32
N TRP A 40 17.39 27.46 -18.46
CA TRP A 40 17.80 26.32 -17.63
C TRP A 40 18.98 25.64 -18.31
N SER A 41 19.97 25.19 -17.53
CA SER A 41 20.88 24.17 -18.06
C SER A 41 20.09 22.91 -18.39
N MET A 42 20.46 22.21 -19.46
CA MET A 42 19.79 20.96 -19.87
C MET A 42 19.68 19.98 -18.69
N LEU A 43 20.76 19.79 -17.94
CA LEU A 43 20.78 18.90 -16.78
C LEU A 43 19.79 19.36 -15.70
N SER A 44 19.75 20.65 -15.38
CA SER A 44 18.81 21.20 -14.39
C SER A 44 17.36 20.98 -14.79
N ALA A 45 17.02 21.22 -16.07
CA ALA A 45 15.67 21.05 -16.57
C ALA A 45 15.24 19.57 -16.57
N VAL A 46 16.12 18.66 -17.00
CA VAL A 46 15.88 17.21 -16.98
C VAL A 46 15.69 16.70 -15.55
N VAL A 47 16.56 17.10 -14.61
CA VAL A 47 16.43 16.71 -13.20
C VAL A 47 15.11 17.24 -12.64
N PHE A 48 14.81 18.52 -12.86
CA PHE A 48 13.60 19.15 -12.34
C PHE A 48 12.32 18.46 -12.85
N ALA A 49 12.25 18.16 -14.16
CA ALA A 49 11.12 17.46 -14.75
C ALA A 49 10.89 16.06 -14.16
N ASN A 50 11.94 15.43 -13.60
CA ASN A 50 11.88 14.09 -13.01
C ASN A 50 11.72 14.07 -11.47
N ILE A 51 11.83 15.21 -10.77
CA ILE A 51 11.56 15.28 -9.31
C ILE A 51 10.18 14.69 -8.94
N PRO A 52 9.09 14.99 -9.67
CA PRO A 52 7.79 14.38 -9.39
C PRO A 52 7.79 12.85 -9.44
N GLN A 53 8.59 12.25 -10.33
CA GLN A 53 8.71 10.78 -10.45
C GLN A 53 9.33 10.16 -9.20
N LEU A 54 10.31 10.85 -8.58
CA LEU A 54 10.89 10.42 -7.30
C LEU A 54 9.87 10.50 -6.17
N ILE A 55 9.06 11.56 -6.13
CA ILE A 55 8.00 11.73 -5.11
C ILE A 55 7.00 10.58 -5.19
N ILE A 56 6.55 10.23 -6.40
CA ILE A 56 5.64 9.08 -6.61
C ILE A 56 6.28 7.79 -6.12
N THR A 57 7.56 7.57 -6.44
CA THR A 57 8.30 6.36 -6.03
C THR A 57 8.38 6.25 -4.50
N VAL A 58 8.71 7.35 -3.80
CA VAL A 58 8.73 7.37 -2.33
C VAL A 58 7.33 7.10 -1.77
N SER A 59 6.30 7.71 -2.36
CA SER A 59 4.92 7.47 -1.94
C SER A 59 4.51 6.00 -2.09
N TYR A 60 4.97 5.31 -3.14
CA TYR A 60 4.74 3.88 -3.34
C TYR A 60 5.32 3.04 -2.19
N TYR A 61 6.55 3.33 -1.77
CA TYR A 61 7.16 2.64 -0.64
C TYR A 61 6.35 2.84 0.64
N CYS A 62 5.93 4.09 0.94
CA CYS A 62 5.08 4.39 2.08
C CYS A 62 3.71 3.69 2.00
N TYR A 63 3.06 3.74 0.84
CA TYR A 63 1.77 3.10 0.60
C TYR A 63 1.86 1.59 0.83
N ASN A 64 2.89 0.95 0.26
CA ASN A 64 3.11 -0.48 0.40
C ASN A 64 3.43 -0.88 1.85
N ALA A 65 4.19 -0.07 2.59
CA ALA A 65 4.47 -0.29 4.00
C ALA A 65 3.18 -0.26 4.84
N VAL A 66 2.34 0.76 4.65
CA VAL A 66 1.06 0.88 5.37
C VAL A 66 0.12 -0.26 5.01
N LEU A 67 -0.07 -0.55 3.72
CA LEU A 67 -0.93 -1.64 3.27
C LEU A 67 -0.48 -3.00 3.81
N THR A 68 0.83 -3.27 3.79
CA THR A 68 1.39 -4.51 4.34
C THR A 68 1.08 -4.62 5.83
N SER A 69 1.23 -3.53 6.59
CA SER A 69 0.90 -3.52 8.02
C SER A 69 -0.59 -3.79 8.30
N ILE A 70 -1.50 -3.18 7.53
CA ILE A 70 -2.95 -3.42 7.64
C ILE A 70 -3.29 -4.89 7.36
N LEU A 71 -2.71 -5.46 6.30
CA LEU A 71 -2.98 -6.84 5.91
C LEU A 71 -2.35 -7.85 6.88
N ALA A 72 -1.15 -7.57 7.39
CA ALA A 72 -0.53 -8.38 8.45
C ALA A 72 -1.38 -8.36 9.73
N ALA A 73 -1.86 -7.18 10.15
CA ALA A 73 -2.76 -7.05 11.29
C ALA A 73 -4.10 -7.77 11.06
N ALA A 74 -4.65 -7.70 9.84
CA ALA A 74 -5.88 -8.40 9.47
C ALA A 74 -5.69 -9.92 9.50
N GLU A 75 -4.55 -10.43 9.03
CA GLU A 75 -4.19 -11.84 9.08
C GLU A 75 -4.00 -12.29 10.53
N TYR A 76 -3.22 -11.55 11.31
CA TYR A 76 -2.99 -11.81 12.74
C TYR A 76 -4.31 -11.88 13.53
N SER A 77 -5.13 -10.83 13.43
CA SER A 77 -6.43 -10.75 14.10
C SER A 77 -7.36 -11.92 13.74
N SER A 78 -7.28 -12.42 12.50
CA SER A 78 -8.15 -13.50 12.05
C SER A 78 -7.94 -14.84 12.74
N TYR A 79 -6.76 -15.06 13.34
CA TYR A 79 -6.47 -16.26 14.14
C TYR A 79 -7.23 -16.28 15.47
N GLY A 80 -7.67 -15.13 16.01
CA GLY A 80 -8.55 -15.13 17.18
C GLY A 80 -10.02 -15.43 16.84
N ALA A 81 -10.42 -15.24 15.57
CA ALA A 81 -11.79 -15.49 15.13
C ALA A 81 -12.01 -16.95 14.64
N LYS A 82 -11.00 -17.58 14.04
CA LYS A 82 -11.10 -18.93 13.50
C LYS A 82 -9.75 -19.66 13.50
N ARG A 83 -9.81 -21.00 13.62
CA ARG A 83 -8.64 -21.88 13.43
C ARG A 83 -8.08 -21.76 12.02
N LYS A 84 -6.78 -21.57 11.89
CA LYS A 84 -6.06 -21.43 10.62
C LYS A 84 -4.68 -22.03 10.71
N ALA A 85 -4.18 -22.54 9.59
CA ALA A 85 -2.79 -22.94 9.46
C ALA A 85 -1.86 -21.73 9.38
N LEU A 86 -0.65 -21.89 9.91
CA LEU A 86 0.41 -20.89 9.81
C LEU A 86 0.93 -20.76 8.38
N ARG A 87 1.28 -19.52 8.02
CA ARG A 87 1.92 -19.20 6.74
C ARG A 87 3.43 -19.11 6.96
N VAL A 88 4.18 -20.02 6.34
CA VAL A 88 5.64 -20.17 6.51
C VAL A 88 6.33 -20.09 5.16
N THR A 89 7.62 -19.75 5.12
CA THR A 89 8.37 -19.71 3.86
C THR A 89 8.49 -21.10 3.24
N TRP A 90 8.82 -22.09 4.07
CA TRP A 90 9.08 -23.47 3.66
C TRP A 90 8.19 -24.41 4.48
N PRO A 91 7.00 -24.80 3.96
CA PRO A 91 6.13 -25.72 4.68
C PRO A 91 6.72 -27.13 4.70
N ILE A 92 6.57 -27.82 5.82
CA ILE A 92 6.94 -29.24 5.96
C ILE A 92 5.96 -30.10 5.16
N LYS A 93 6.47 -31.14 4.48
CA LYS A 93 5.64 -32.09 3.73
C LYS A 93 4.64 -32.76 4.69
N ASP A 94 3.40 -32.95 4.22
CA ASP A 94 2.31 -33.56 4.98
C ASP A 94 1.80 -32.75 6.20
N SER A 95 2.17 -31.47 6.30
CA SER A 95 1.61 -30.53 7.30
C SER A 95 0.43 -29.71 6.74
N GLN A 96 -0.34 -29.07 7.63
CA GLN A 96 -1.40 -28.14 7.23
C GLN A 96 -0.88 -26.74 6.88
N GLN A 97 0.43 -26.49 7.09
CA GLN A 97 1.07 -25.19 6.87
C GLN A 97 0.97 -24.74 5.42
N ARG A 98 0.93 -23.42 5.22
CA ARG A 98 0.82 -22.81 3.90
C ARG A 98 2.10 -22.08 3.56
N SER A 99 2.55 -22.20 2.32
CA SER A 99 3.67 -21.38 1.86
C SER A 99 3.26 -19.91 1.82
N THR A 100 4.19 -19.03 2.18
CA THR A 100 4.02 -17.59 2.04
C THR A 100 4.02 -17.16 0.58
N TYR A 101 3.35 -16.04 0.29
CA TYR A 101 3.47 -15.41 -1.02
C TYR A 101 4.92 -14.94 -1.23
N TRP A 102 5.42 -15.06 -2.46
CA TRP A 102 6.75 -14.57 -2.82
C TRP A 102 6.89 -13.07 -2.56
N LEU A 103 5.80 -12.33 -2.76
CA LEU A 103 5.61 -10.96 -2.34
C LEU A 103 4.77 -10.99 -1.06
N SER A 104 5.24 -10.44 0.07
CA SER A 104 4.63 -10.57 1.42
C SER A 104 3.09 -10.38 1.48
N VAL A 105 2.54 -9.63 0.52
CA VAL A 105 1.14 -9.24 0.36
C VAL A 105 0.41 -10.08 -0.73
N PRO A 106 -0.86 -10.46 -0.53
CA PRO A 106 -1.64 -11.17 -1.55
C PRO A 106 -1.73 -10.41 -2.89
N TYR A 107 -1.53 -11.11 -4.01
CA TYR A 107 -1.51 -10.53 -5.37
C TYR A 107 -2.76 -9.72 -5.74
N ARG A 108 -3.94 -10.08 -5.20
CA ARG A 108 -5.19 -9.34 -5.42
C ARG A 108 -5.14 -7.86 -4.98
N TYR A 109 -4.25 -7.50 -4.07
CA TYR A 109 -4.04 -6.12 -3.65
C TYR A 109 -2.89 -5.48 -4.40
N VAL A 110 -1.77 -6.19 -4.52
CA VAL A 110 -0.56 -5.62 -5.12
C VAL A 110 -0.71 -5.36 -6.62
N ILE A 111 -1.33 -6.27 -7.37
CA ILE A 111 -1.47 -6.11 -8.82
C ILE A 111 -2.24 -4.82 -9.18
N PRO A 112 -3.45 -4.57 -8.64
CA PRO A 112 -4.15 -3.31 -8.91
C PRO A 112 -3.35 -2.06 -8.52
N ILE A 113 -2.63 -2.11 -7.39
CA ILE A 113 -1.84 -0.97 -6.90
C ILE A 113 -0.65 -0.70 -7.83
N LEU A 114 0.05 -1.74 -8.29
CA LEU A 114 1.14 -1.60 -9.25
C LEU A 114 0.64 -1.00 -10.57
N VAL A 115 -0.52 -1.44 -11.06
CA VAL A 115 -1.15 -0.86 -12.25
C VAL A 115 -1.48 0.61 -12.04
N LEU A 116 -2.05 0.98 -10.90
CA LEU A 116 -2.36 2.38 -10.58
C LEU A 116 -1.09 3.24 -10.49
N TYR A 117 -0.02 2.74 -9.87
CA TYR A 117 1.27 3.45 -9.83
C TYR A 117 1.92 3.56 -11.20
N MET A 118 1.83 2.53 -12.04
CA MET A 118 2.29 2.59 -13.43
C MET A 118 1.55 3.69 -14.21
N VAL A 119 0.22 3.76 -14.08
CA VAL A 119 -0.60 4.82 -14.68
C VAL A 119 -0.22 6.19 -14.12
N LEU A 120 0.00 6.31 -12.81
CA LEU A 120 0.38 7.57 -12.17
C LEU A 120 1.75 8.07 -12.66
N HIS A 121 2.75 7.20 -12.75
CA HIS A 121 4.06 7.51 -13.32
C HIS A 121 3.95 7.98 -14.78
N TRP A 122 3.12 7.30 -15.57
CA TRP A 122 2.87 7.66 -16.95
C TRP A 122 2.17 9.02 -17.07
N LEU A 123 1.09 9.27 -16.31
CA LEU A 123 0.41 10.57 -16.29
C LEU A 123 1.34 11.71 -15.88
N VAL A 124 2.23 11.46 -14.91
CA VAL A 124 3.19 12.48 -14.48
C VAL A 124 4.29 12.73 -15.50
N SER A 125 4.69 11.74 -16.30
CA SER A 125 5.59 11.99 -17.45
C SER A 125 4.96 12.88 -18.52
N GLN A 126 3.62 12.85 -18.65
CA GLN A 126 2.87 13.74 -19.54
C GLN A 126 2.50 15.08 -18.87
N SER A 127 2.65 15.18 -17.55
CA SER A 127 2.32 16.37 -16.77
C SER A 127 3.43 17.40 -16.78
N ILE A 128 4.67 16.96 -16.56
CA ILE A 128 5.87 17.80 -16.52
C ILE A 128 6.95 17.07 -17.31
N PHE A 129 7.46 17.72 -18.35
CA PHE A 129 8.44 17.13 -19.25
C PHE A 129 9.50 18.14 -19.66
N TYR A 130 10.69 17.63 -19.98
CA TYR A 130 11.77 18.43 -20.54
C TYR A 130 11.46 18.77 -22.01
N LEU A 131 11.73 20.01 -22.40
CA LEU A 131 11.64 20.42 -23.80
C LEU A 131 12.84 21.27 -24.20
N MET A 132 13.29 21.06 -25.44
CA MET A 132 14.32 21.84 -26.09
C MET A 132 13.65 22.67 -27.19
N LEU A 133 13.72 23.99 -27.07
CA LEU A 133 13.21 24.91 -28.07
C LEU A 133 14.32 25.22 -29.06
N VAL A 134 14.15 24.79 -30.31
CA VAL A 134 15.06 25.13 -31.41
C VAL A 134 14.39 26.20 -32.27
N THR A 135 14.97 27.38 -32.33
CA THR A 135 14.47 28.45 -33.22
C THR A 135 15.06 28.28 -34.61
N TYR A 136 14.24 28.45 -35.65
CA TYR A 136 14.66 28.39 -37.05
C TYR A 136 14.85 29.81 -37.63
N LEU A 137 15.87 29.99 -38.45
CA LEU A 137 16.06 31.22 -39.25
C LEU A 137 15.03 31.28 -40.40
N PRO A 138 14.84 32.45 -41.04
CA PRO A 138 14.00 32.58 -42.24
C PRO A 138 14.43 31.68 -43.42
N ASP A 139 15.67 31.18 -43.41
CA ASP A 139 16.22 30.22 -44.38
C ASP A 139 15.99 28.75 -43.99
N ASP A 140 15.09 28.49 -43.03
CA ASP A 140 14.75 27.16 -42.50
C ASP A 140 15.93 26.38 -41.90
N GLN A 141 17.02 27.08 -41.57
CA GLN A 141 18.16 26.51 -40.87
C GLN A 141 17.99 26.65 -39.35
N PRO A 142 18.26 25.59 -38.56
CA PRO A 142 18.20 25.68 -37.10
C PRO A 142 19.27 26.64 -36.57
N ASN A 143 18.90 27.51 -35.63
CA ASN A 143 19.82 28.45 -34.99
C ASN A 143 20.36 27.89 -33.67
N PRO A 144 21.58 27.31 -33.64
CA PRO A 144 22.14 26.76 -32.41
C PRO A 144 22.39 27.84 -31.34
N ALA A 145 22.54 29.11 -31.71
CA ALA A 145 22.79 30.20 -30.77
C ALA A 145 21.54 30.59 -29.95
N ASN A 146 20.35 30.22 -30.42
CA ASN A 146 19.07 30.56 -29.78
C ASN A 146 18.30 29.30 -29.33
N THR A 147 18.98 28.16 -29.20
CA THR A 147 18.39 26.93 -28.65
C THR A 147 18.28 27.05 -27.14
N MET A 148 17.06 26.95 -26.60
CA MET A 148 16.79 27.12 -25.17
C MET A 148 16.28 25.81 -24.55
N SER A 149 16.88 25.41 -23.43
CA SER A 149 16.36 24.31 -22.61
C SER A 149 15.32 24.84 -21.62
N SER A 150 14.16 24.19 -21.57
CA SER A 150 13.07 24.58 -20.67
C SER A 150 12.27 23.36 -20.21
N VAL A 151 11.22 23.61 -19.42
CA VAL A 151 10.32 22.61 -18.86
C VAL A 151 8.91 22.96 -19.27
N GLY A 152 8.21 22.01 -19.89
CA GLY A 152 6.81 22.13 -20.24
C GLY A 152 5.92 21.49 -19.19
N PHE A 153 4.68 21.98 -19.11
CA PHE A 153 3.64 21.30 -18.36
C PHE A 153 2.31 21.28 -19.10
N SER A 154 1.51 20.25 -18.79
CA SER A 154 0.16 20.05 -19.32
C SER A 154 -0.85 19.92 -18.19
N SER A 155 -1.90 20.75 -18.19
CA SER A 155 -2.90 20.81 -17.11
C SER A 155 -3.76 19.54 -17.02
N THR A 156 -4.03 18.87 -18.14
CA THR A 156 -4.94 17.72 -18.17
C THR A 156 -4.34 16.48 -17.50
N PRO A 157 -3.11 16.05 -17.83
CA PRO A 157 -2.46 14.96 -17.12
C PRO A 157 -2.20 15.29 -15.64
N ILE A 158 -1.93 16.56 -15.30
CA ILE A 158 -1.82 17.01 -13.91
C ILE A 158 -3.13 16.72 -13.17
N PHE A 159 -4.27 17.17 -13.71
CA PHE A 159 -5.57 16.93 -13.09
C PHE A 159 -5.89 15.45 -12.93
N LEU A 160 -5.64 14.64 -13.96
CA LEU A 160 -5.85 13.19 -13.90
C LEU A 160 -4.94 12.51 -12.88
N SER A 161 -3.68 12.94 -12.75
CA SER A 161 -2.74 12.40 -11.77
C SER A 161 -3.22 12.66 -10.34
N ILE A 162 -3.75 13.86 -10.07
CA ILE A 162 -4.31 14.23 -8.76
C ILE A 162 -5.56 13.39 -8.46
N LEU A 163 -6.43 13.19 -9.46
CA LEU A 163 -7.63 12.37 -9.31
C LEU A 163 -7.28 10.92 -8.96
N VAL A 164 -6.36 10.29 -9.71
CA VAL A 164 -5.90 8.92 -9.46
C VAL A 164 -5.25 8.81 -8.07
N GLY A 165 -4.35 9.74 -7.73
CA GLY A 165 -3.72 9.77 -6.41
C GLY A 165 -4.73 9.91 -5.26
N SER A 166 -5.76 10.73 -5.44
CA SER A 166 -6.84 10.91 -4.45
C SER A 166 -7.65 9.62 -4.25
N ILE A 167 -7.99 8.91 -5.33
CA ILE A 167 -8.69 7.61 -5.26
C ILE A 167 -7.83 6.59 -4.50
N MET A 168 -6.52 6.54 -4.77
CA MET A 168 -5.59 5.63 -4.08
C MET A 168 -5.54 5.91 -2.57
N MET A 169 -5.51 7.19 -2.17
CA MET A 169 -5.56 7.59 -0.77
C MET A 169 -6.88 7.16 -0.11
N LEU A 170 -8.02 7.38 -0.77
CA LEU A 170 -9.33 6.95 -0.27
C LEU A 170 -9.41 5.43 -0.06
N ILE A 171 -8.84 4.64 -0.98
CA ILE A 171 -8.75 3.18 -0.83
C ILE A 171 -7.94 2.83 0.43
N LEU A 172 -6.78 3.46 0.62
CA LEU A 172 -5.93 3.20 1.79
C LEU A 172 -6.62 3.56 3.09
N PHE A 173 -7.26 4.74 3.16
CA PHE A 173 -8.04 5.17 4.32
C PHE A 173 -9.19 4.20 4.62
N THR A 174 -9.94 3.79 3.60
CA THR A 174 -11.05 2.83 3.77
C THR A 174 -10.56 1.50 4.32
N LEU A 175 -9.40 1.01 3.86
CA LEU A 175 -8.77 -0.20 4.38
C LEU A 175 -8.25 -0.01 5.81
N ALA A 176 -7.69 1.16 6.13
CA ALA A 176 -7.16 1.47 7.46
C ALA A 176 -8.26 1.55 8.54
N PHE A 177 -9.43 2.09 8.21
CA PHE A 177 -10.57 2.19 9.13
C PHE A 177 -11.40 0.91 9.24
N ARG A 178 -11.07 -0.14 8.46
CA ARG A 178 -11.82 -1.40 8.50
C ARG A 178 -11.60 -2.09 9.85
N LYS A 179 -12.66 -2.13 10.67
CA LYS A 179 -12.62 -2.79 11.98
C LYS A 179 -12.28 -4.28 11.86
N PHE A 180 -11.38 -4.73 12.72
CA PHE A 180 -11.08 -6.14 12.89
C PHE A 180 -12.19 -6.85 13.68
N LYS A 181 -12.52 -8.09 13.30
CA LYS A 181 -13.63 -8.86 13.92
C LYS A 181 -13.23 -9.55 15.23
N SER A 182 -11.94 -9.66 15.52
CA SER A 182 -11.42 -10.42 16.66
C SER A 182 -11.12 -9.53 17.86
N ARG A 183 -11.21 -10.11 19.07
CA ARG A 183 -10.79 -9.50 20.34
C ARG A 183 -9.29 -9.64 20.60
N MET A 184 -8.56 -10.25 19.68
CA MET A 184 -7.12 -10.39 19.74
C MET A 184 -6.44 -9.01 19.74
N PRO A 185 -5.53 -8.72 20.69
CA PRO A 185 -4.79 -7.48 20.70
C PRO A 185 -3.97 -7.37 19.41
N VAL A 186 -3.91 -6.17 18.83
CA VAL A 186 -3.17 -5.97 17.59
C VAL A 186 -1.69 -5.92 17.92
N ALA A 187 -0.97 -7.02 17.69
CA ALA A 187 0.48 -7.07 17.86
C ALA A 187 1.25 -6.26 16.78
N ALA A 188 0.56 -5.81 15.73
CA ALA A 188 1.12 -5.10 14.59
C ALA A 188 2.41 -5.80 14.08
N SER A 189 3.50 -5.06 13.90
CA SER A 189 4.83 -5.58 13.54
C SER A 189 5.78 -5.73 14.73
N SER A 190 5.27 -5.75 15.97
CA SER A 190 6.10 -5.92 17.17
C SER A 190 6.46 -7.40 17.35
N SER A 191 7.73 -7.73 17.14
CA SER A 191 8.24 -9.09 17.38
C SER A 191 8.04 -9.53 18.84
N ALA A 192 8.16 -8.61 19.80
CA ALA A 192 7.93 -8.89 21.21
C ALA A 192 6.46 -9.30 21.48
N ALA A 193 5.49 -8.59 20.90
CA ALA A 193 4.08 -8.91 21.07
C ALA A 193 3.70 -10.22 20.36
N ILE A 194 4.29 -10.49 19.18
CA ILE A 194 4.10 -11.78 18.49
C ILE A 194 4.71 -12.92 19.30
N SER A 195 5.92 -12.74 19.85
CA SER A 195 6.60 -13.76 20.66
C SER A 195 5.79 -14.09 21.92
N ALA A 196 5.24 -13.08 22.60
CA ALA A 196 4.39 -13.28 23.78
C ALA A 196 3.15 -14.13 23.45
N ALA A 197 2.54 -13.92 22.29
CA ALA A 197 1.41 -14.72 21.84
C ALA A 197 1.78 -16.16 21.43
N CYS A 198 3.07 -16.43 21.16
CA CYS A 198 3.56 -17.73 20.70
C CYS A 198 4.13 -18.61 21.83
N HIS A 199 3.90 -18.27 23.10
CA HIS A 199 4.23 -19.16 24.22
C HIS A 199 3.03 -20.06 24.57
N PRO A 200 3.07 -21.36 24.22
CA PRO A 200 1.99 -22.27 24.56
C PRO A 200 2.08 -22.76 26.01
N SER A 201 1.01 -23.40 26.46
CA SER A 201 0.97 -24.11 27.74
C SER A 201 1.96 -25.28 27.77
N LYS A 202 2.50 -25.60 28.96
CA LYS A 202 3.46 -26.70 29.18
C LYS A 202 2.99 -28.08 28.70
N ASP A 203 1.68 -28.24 28.52
CA ASP A 203 1.04 -29.49 28.10
C ASP A 203 0.96 -29.68 26.57
N GLU A 204 1.42 -28.72 25.77
CA GLU A 204 1.36 -28.77 24.31
C GLU A 204 2.75 -28.94 23.68
N ASP A 205 2.87 -29.93 22.77
CA ASP A 205 4.05 -30.09 21.93
C ASP A 205 4.04 -29.05 20.79
N LEU A 206 4.94 -28.08 20.91
CA LEU A 206 5.15 -26.97 19.97
C LEU A 206 5.38 -27.45 18.53
N ASP A 207 6.17 -28.51 18.36
CA ASP A 207 6.60 -28.98 17.06
C ASP A 207 5.41 -29.56 16.28
N THR A 208 4.51 -30.25 16.99
CA THR A 208 3.27 -30.77 16.40
C THR A 208 2.21 -29.68 16.24
N ALA A 209 2.09 -28.75 17.20
CA ALA A 209 1.10 -27.67 17.18
C ALA A 209 1.30 -26.70 16.00
N ALA A 210 2.55 -26.35 15.71
CA ALA A 210 2.89 -25.43 14.61
C ALA A 210 2.59 -26.01 13.22
N LEU A 211 2.53 -27.35 13.08
CA LEU A 211 2.21 -28.04 11.83
C LEU A 211 0.71 -28.09 11.54
N GLY A 212 -0.12 -27.90 12.56
CA GLY A 212 -1.57 -27.99 12.52
C GLY A 212 -2.31 -26.68 12.30
N LEU A 213 -3.60 -26.68 12.63
CA LEU A 213 -4.44 -25.49 12.66
C LEU A 213 -4.37 -24.87 14.06
N VAL A 214 -3.94 -23.61 14.14
CA VAL A 214 -3.86 -22.87 15.40
C VAL A 214 -4.96 -21.84 15.50
N LYS A 215 -5.37 -21.52 16.74
CA LYS A 215 -6.26 -20.41 17.05
C LYS A 215 -5.70 -19.67 18.26
N TRP A 216 -5.84 -18.36 18.27
CA TRP A 216 -5.48 -17.55 19.43
C TRP A 216 -6.65 -17.47 20.40
N GLY A 217 -6.38 -17.63 21.69
CA GLY A 217 -7.36 -17.44 22.76
C GLY A 217 -6.82 -17.84 24.13
N GLU A 218 -7.70 -17.85 25.12
CA GLU A 218 -7.36 -18.30 26.47
C GLU A 218 -7.19 -19.83 26.46
N THR A 219 -6.02 -20.29 26.93
CA THR A 219 -5.77 -21.72 27.15
C THR A 219 -6.54 -22.18 28.38
N ILE A 220 -7.21 -23.33 28.26
CA ILE A 220 -7.97 -23.92 29.35
C ILE A 220 -6.97 -24.39 30.40
N SER A 221 -6.92 -23.71 31.55
CA SER A 221 -6.19 -24.20 32.72
C SER A 221 -6.77 -25.56 33.14
N PRO A 222 -5.95 -26.54 33.56
CA PRO A 222 -6.47 -27.75 34.17
C PRO A 222 -7.42 -27.37 35.33
N PRO A 223 -8.47 -28.16 35.62
CA PRO A 223 -9.38 -27.88 36.72
C PRO A 223 -8.63 -27.62 38.04
N ALA A 224 -9.18 -26.76 38.90
CA ALA A 224 -8.55 -26.33 40.16
C ALA A 224 -8.01 -27.49 41.04
N TRP A 225 -8.63 -28.66 41.01
CA TRP A 225 -8.22 -29.86 41.75
C TRP A 225 -6.91 -30.51 41.25
N VAL A 226 -6.44 -30.17 40.05
CA VAL A 226 -5.14 -30.60 39.49
C VAL A 226 -4.03 -29.60 39.88
N MET A 227 -4.35 -28.31 39.97
CA MET A 227 -3.40 -27.26 40.33
C MET A 227 -2.95 -27.32 41.80
N GLU A 228 -3.80 -27.79 42.73
CA GLU A 228 -3.44 -27.93 44.15
C GLU A 228 -2.29 -28.93 44.42
N ARG A 229 -1.92 -29.77 43.44
CA ARG A 229 -0.84 -30.78 43.60
C ARG A 229 0.56 -30.23 43.30
N PHE A 230 0.68 -29.07 42.67
CA PHE A 230 1.95 -28.44 42.34
C PHE A 230 2.09 -27.12 43.10
N HIS A 231 2.84 -27.17 44.20
CA HIS A 231 3.10 -26.07 45.12
C HIS A 231 3.55 -24.76 44.43
N GLY A 232 2.89 -23.66 44.80
CA GLY A 232 3.53 -22.39 45.11
C GLY A 232 3.62 -21.34 43.99
N ILE A 233 3.07 -20.17 44.30
CA ILE A 233 3.20 -18.85 43.62
C ILE A 233 2.09 -18.56 42.58
N ASP A 234 1.02 -17.93 43.08
CA ASP A 234 0.34 -16.72 42.58
C ASP A 234 0.08 -16.47 41.08
N ASP A 235 0.01 -17.48 40.21
CA ASP A 235 -0.45 -17.29 38.83
C ASP A 235 -1.98 -17.44 38.70
N GLN A 236 -2.72 -16.47 39.28
CA GLN A 236 -4.15 -16.28 38.95
C GLN A 236 -4.38 -15.66 37.56
N HIS A 237 -3.32 -15.41 36.80
CA HIS A 237 -3.40 -14.81 35.48
C HIS A 237 -3.74 -15.87 34.44
N GLY A 238 -4.76 -15.61 33.61
CA GLY A 238 -5.01 -16.46 32.45
C GLY A 238 -3.87 -16.29 31.44
N HIS A 239 -3.49 -17.35 30.74
CA HIS A 239 -2.56 -17.23 29.61
C HIS A 239 -3.35 -17.19 28.30
N CYS A 240 -3.01 -16.23 27.44
CA CYS A 240 -3.55 -16.14 26.08
C CYS A 240 -2.43 -16.38 25.08
N GLY A 241 -2.63 -17.34 24.19
CA GLY A 241 -1.63 -17.69 23.19
C GLY A 241 -2.20 -18.40 21.99
N PHE A 242 -1.34 -18.67 21.01
CA PHE A 242 -1.62 -19.59 19.93
C PHE A 242 -1.55 -21.02 20.46
N THR A 243 -2.60 -21.80 20.20
CA THR A 243 -2.64 -23.23 20.52
C THR A 243 -3.42 -24.00 19.46
N SER A 244 -3.11 -25.28 19.30
CA SER A 244 -3.88 -26.25 18.51
C SER A 244 -5.10 -26.77 19.29
N LEU A 245 -5.08 -26.67 20.62
CA LEU A 245 -6.14 -27.12 21.53
C LEU A 245 -7.36 -26.19 21.52
N ASP A 246 -8.42 -26.57 22.23
CA ASP A 246 -9.64 -25.76 22.36
C ASP A 246 -9.39 -24.48 23.15
N THR A 247 -9.76 -23.35 22.52
CA THR A 247 -9.59 -22.01 23.09
C THR A 247 -10.91 -21.35 23.42
N LEU A 248 -10.95 -20.72 24.58
CA LEU A 248 -12.03 -19.82 24.97
C LEU A 248 -11.74 -18.40 24.48
N SER A 249 -12.81 -17.62 24.28
CA SER A 249 -12.66 -16.20 23.98
C SER A 249 -12.27 -15.47 25.26
N PRO A 250 -11.20 -14.65 25.26
CA PRO A 250 -10.79 -13.95 26.46
C PRO A 250 -11.90 -13.03 26.98
N SER A 251 -12.07 -13.05 28.29
CA SER A 251 -13.03 -12.21 29.02
C SER A 251 -12.41 -10.85 29.30
N LEU A 252 -13.21 -9.77 29.29
CA LEU A 252 -12.71 -8.43 29.64
C LEU A 252 -12.55 -8.25 31.16
N THR A 253 -12.97 -9.23 31.95
CA THR A 253 -13.04 -9.18 33.42
C THR A 253 -11.87 -9.87 34.11
N LYS A 254 -10.99 -10.54 33.35
CA LYS A 254 -9.84 -11.28 33.86
C LYS A 254 -8.54 -10.63 33.38
N LEU A 255 -7.53 -10.61 34.26
CA LEU A 255 -6.19 -10.17 33.89
C LEU A 255 -5.44 -11.35 33.25
N TYR A 256 -4.74 -11.05 32.16
CA TYR A 256 -3.93 -12.01 31.42
C TYR A 256 -2.46 -11.60 31.49
N ALA A 257 -1.59 -12.60 31.62
CA ALA A 257 -0.13 -12.44 31.58
C ALA A 257 0.40 -12.60 30.15
#